data_AF-A0A969BPW7-F1
#
_entry.id   AF-A0A969BPW7-F1
#
_cell.length_a   1.000
_cell.length_b   1.000
_cell.length_c   1.000
_cell.angle_alpha   90.00
_cell.angle_beta   90.00
_cell.angle_gamma   90.00
#
_symmetry.space_group_name_H-M   'P 1'
#
loop_
_entity.id
_entity.type
_entity.pdbx_description
1 polymer ?
#
loop_
_entity_poly.entity_id
_entity_poly.type
_entity_poly.pdbx_seq_one_letter_code
_entity_poly.pdbx_strand_id
1 'polypeptide(L)'
;MIDQLNKIAEAMVAPGKGILAADESTASIAKRLESIKVDSTDNSRRDYREMLFGATDAMKSYVSGVILFDETIRQKARNGTPLVDMIKATGAVPGIKLDTGAKPLALSPGEQ
;
A
#
# COMPACT_ATOMS: atom_id res chain seq x y z
N MET A 1 13.74 -17.73 12.98
CA MET A 1 13.78 -16.34 12.44
C MET A 1 14.02 -16.36 10.93
N ILE A 2 15.11 -16.95 10.43
CA ILE A 2 15.37 -17.07 8.99
C ILE A 2 14.22 -17.79 8.26
N ASP A 3 13.73 -18.91 8.79
CA ASP A 3 12.62 -19.65 8.18
C ASP A 3 11.33 -18.82 8.07
N GLN A 4 11.09 -17.91 9.02
CA GLN A 4 9.92 -17.02 8.99
C GLN A 4 10.08 -15.95 7.91
N LEU A 5 11.28 -15.38 7.76
CA LEU A 5 11.59 -14.42 6.69
C LEU A 5 11.46 -15.07 5.31
N ASN A 6 12.05 -16.27 5.13
CA ASN A 6 11.96 -17.02 3.88
C ASN A 6 10.51 -17.33 3.51
N LYS A 7 9.72 -17.82 4.47
CA LYS A 7 8.30 -18.12 4.25
C LYS A 7 7.50 -16.89 3.78
N ILE A 8 7.76 -15.72 4.35
CA ILE A 8 7.08 -14.48 3.93
C ILE A 8 7.56 -14.05 2.54
N ALA A 9 8.86 -14.09 2.29
CA ALA A 9 9.44 -13.74 0.99
C ALA A 9 8.89 -14.63 -0.14
N GLU A 10 8.84 -15.95 0.07
CA GLU A 10 8.26 -16.92 -0.88
C GLU A 10 6.77 -16.62 -1.15
N ALA A 11 5.99 -16.31 -0.11
CA ALA A 11 4.58 -15.95 -0.28
C ALA A 11 4.41 -14.66 -1.11
N MET A 12 5.30 -13.67 -0.94
CA MET A 12 5.27 -12.41 -1.69
C MET A 12 5.61 -12.59 -3.19
N VAL A 13 6.31 -13.65 -3.57
CA VAL A 13 6.73 -13.91 -4.97
C VAL A 13 6.08 -15.17 -5.56
N ALA A 14 4.93 -15.58 -5.01
CA ALA A 14 4.20 -16.73 -5.52
C ALA A 14 3.93 -16.62 -7.05
N PRO A 15 4.13 -17.70 -7.83
CA PRO A 15 3.97 -17.65 -9.29
C PRO A 15 2.62 -17.07 -9.72
N GLY A 16 2.66 -16.12 -10.66
CA GLY A 16 1.47 -15.44 -11.18
C GLY A 16 0.91 -14.33 -10.28
N LYS A 17 1.55 -14.03 -9.15
CA LYS A 17 1.18 -12.92 -8.26
C LYS A 17 2.27 -11.86 -8.17
N GLY A 18 1.87 -10.65 -7.78
CA GLY A 18 2.76 -9.51 -7.59
C GLY A 18 2.34 -8.61 -6.44
N ILE A 19 3.08 -7.51 -6.30
CA ILE A 19 2.89 -6.54 -5.21
C ILE A 19 2.09 -5.34 -5.71
N LEU A 20 1.04 -4.97 -4.98
CA LEU A 20 0.36 -3.69 -5.14
C LEU A 20 1.08 -2.63 -4.29
N ALA A 21 1.78 -1.70 -4.93
CA ALA A 21 2.40 -0.55 -4.25
C ALA A 21 1.36 0.56 -4.04
N ALA A 22 0.70 0.57 -2.87
CA ALA A 22 -0.32 1.54 -2.47
C ALA A 22 0.17 2.44 -1.30
N ASP A 23 1.48 2.68 -1.27
CA ASP A 23 2.22 3.35 -0.20
C ASP A 23 2.51 4.83 -0.50
N GLU A 24 1.70 5.46 -1.36
CA GLU A 24 1.85 6.88 -1.63
C GLU A 24 1.69 7.71 -0.35
N SER A 25 2.71 8.50 -0.04
CA SER A 25 2.63 9.56 0.98
C SER A 25 1.48 10.52 0.68
N THR A 26 1.03 11.27 1.69
CA THR A 26 -0.05 12.26 1.57
C THR A 26 0.18 13.23 0.40
N ALA A 27 1.41 13.73 0.23
CA ALA A 27 1.75 14.62 -0.88
C ALA A 27 1.72 13.93 -2.25
N SER A 28 2.12 12.66 -2.30
CA SER A 28 2.16 11.89 -3.56
C SER A 28 0.77 11.49 -4.04
N ILE A 29 -0.11 11.07 -3.13
CA ILE A 29 -1.49 10.73 -3.47
C ILE A 29 -2.33 11.99 -3.76
N ALA A 30 -2.04 13.12 -3.11
CA ALA A 30 -2.71 14.38 -3.40
C ALA A 30 -2.59 14.76 -4.89
N LYS A 31 -1.39 14.65 -5.47
CA LYS A 31 -1.16 14.88 -6.91
C LYS A 31 -1.97 13.95 -7.80
N ARG A 32 -2.10 12.67 -7.42
CA ARG A 32 -2.90 11.69 -8.17
C ARG A 32 -4.38 12.02 -8.13
N LEU A 33 -4.93 12.37 -6.96
CA LEU A 33 -6.33 12.74 -6.81
C LEU A 33 -6.66 14.07 -7.49
N GLU A 34 -5.76 15.05 -7.41
CA GLU A 34 -5.90 16.34 -8.09
C GLU A 34 -6.01 16.18 -9.62
N SER A 35 -5.25 15.26 -10.22
CA SER A 35 -5.31 14.99 -11.66
C SER A 35 -6.71 14.56 -12.17
N ILE A 36 -7.54 14.03 -11.27
CA ILE A 36 -8.93 13.65 -11.53
C ILE A 36 -9.95 14.55 -10.82
N LYS A 37 -9.50 15.74 -10.36
CA LYS A 37 -10.32 16.76 -9.68
C LYS A 37 -11.00 16.28 -8.40
N VAL A 38 -10.31 15.44 -7.63
CA VAL A 38 -10.76 14.96 -6.32
C VAL A 38 -9.89 15.57 -5.23
N ASP A 39 -10.53 16.14 -4.20
CA ASP A 39 -9.82 16.69 -3.04
C ASP A 39 -9.16 15.58 -2.22
N SER A 40 -7.92 15.81 -1.78
CA SER A 40 -7.18 14.87 -0.94
C SER A 40 -7.53 15.04 0.55
N THR A 41 -8.57 14.34 0.97
CA THR A 41 -9.01 14.25 2.36
C THR A 41 -8.69 12.86 2.92
N ASP A 42 -8.71 12.69 4.24
CA ASP A 42 -8.55 11.37 4.86
C ASP A 42 -9.60 10.36 4.33
N ASN A 43 -10.86 10.81 4.20
CA ASN A 43 -11.95 10.00 3.67
C ASN A 43 -11.73 9.60 2.20
N SER A 44 -11.36 10.53 1.31
CA SER A 44 -11.15 10.20 -0.11
C SER A 44 -9.93 9.31 -0.31
N ARG A 45 -8.88 9.49 0.50
CA ARG A 45 -7.72 8.59 0.54
C ARG A 45 -8.10 7.20 1.03
N ARG A 46 -8.90 7.08 2.09
CA ARG A 46 -9.47 5.80 2.55
C ARG A 46 -10.30 5.16 1.46
N ASP A 47 -11.29 5.85 0.90
CA ASP A 47 -12.23 5.30 -0.09
C ASP A 47 -11.49 4.75 -1.32
N TYR A 48 -10.47 5.46 -1.78
CA TYR A 48 -9.61 4.98 -2.86
C TYR A 48 -8.92 3.65 -2.52
N ARG A 49 -8.35 3.51 -1.31
CA ARG A 49 -7.68 2.26 -0.90
C ARG A 49 -8.67 1.14 -0.58
N GLU A 50 -9.79 1.46 0.05
CA GLU A 50 -10.88 0.52 0.31
C GLU A 50 -11.42 -0.06 -1.01
N MET A 51 -11.59 0.77 -2.04
CA MET A 51 -11.97 0.33 -3.38
C MET A 51 -10.94 -0.65 -3.97
N LEU A 52 -9.64 -0.33 -3.88
CA LEU A 52 -8.58 -1.23 -4.37
C LEU A 52 -8.58 -2.57 -3.63
N PHE A 53 -8.66 -2.56 -2.30
CA PHE A 53 -8.61 -3.78 -1.49
C PHE A 53 -9.92 -4.57 -1.56
N GLY A 54 -11.04 -3.91 -1.89
CA GLY A 54 -12.34 -4.51 -2.12
C GLY A 54 -12.47 -5.26 -3.45
N ALA A 55 -11.53 -5.05 -4.39
CA ALA A 55 -11.46 -5.77 -5.67
C ALA A 55 -11.03 -7.24 -5.47
N THR A 56 -11.91 -8.02 -4.85
CA THR A 56 -11.61 -9.34 -4.26
C THR A 56 -11.04 -10.33 -5.27
N ASP A 57 -11.54 -10.34 -6.50
CA ASP A 57 -11.08 -11.27 -7.54
C ASP A 57 -9.64 -10.98 -7.95
N ALA A 58 -9.30 -9.70 -8.15
CA ALA A 58 -7.94 -9.28 -8.48
C ALA A 58 -6.98 -9.52 -7.32
N MET A 59 -7.41 -9.14 -6.11
CA MET A 59 -6.61 -9.33 -4.89
C MET A 59 -6.30 -10.81 -4.63
N LYS A 60 -7.27 -11.71 -4.75
CA LYS A 60 -7.06 -13.15 -4.56
C LYS A 60 -6.19 -13.77 -5.65
N SER A 61 -6.37 -13.35 -6.90
CA SER A 61 -5.76 -14.01 -8.06
C SER A 61 -4.35 -13.52 -8.35
N TYR A 62 -4.09 -12.22 -8.19
CA TYR A 62 -2.89 -11.57 -8.72
C TYR A 62 -2.07 -10.82 -7.68
N VAL A 63 -2.60 -10.57 -6.48
CA VAL A 63 -1.89 -9.82 -5.44
C VAL A 63 -1.38 -10.77 -4.36
N SER A 64 -0.07 -10.79 -4.16
CA SER A 64 0.59 -11.51 -3.07
C SER A 64 0.89 -10.61 -1.88
N GLY A 65 1.03 -9.30 -2.10
CA GLY A 65 1.27 -8.34 -1.04
C GLY A 65 0.88 -6.92 -1.42
N VAL A 66 0.69 -6.09 -0.39
CA VAL A 66 0.33 -4.68 -0.55
C VAL A 66 1.25 -3.84 0.31
N ILE A 67 1.93 -2.85 -0.27
CA ILE A 67 2.73 -1.89 0.49
C ILE A 67 1.82 -0.73 0.89
N LEU A 68 1.82 -0.38 2.18
CA LEU A 68 0.97 0.66 2.75
C LEU A 68 1.80 1.83 3.29
N PHE A 69 1.18 3.02 3.30
CA PHE A 69 1.66 4.17 4.05
C PHE A 69 1.12 4.14 5.50
N ASP A 70 1.79 4.85 6.42
CA ASP A 70 1.44 4.85 7.86
C ASP A 70 -0.02 5.26 8.14
N GLU A 71 -0.56 6.20 7.36
CA GLU A 71 -1.98 6.55 7.46
C GLU A 71 -2.89 5.34 7.16
N THR A 72 -2.64 4.65 6.04
CA THR A 72 -3.51 3.58 5.55
C THR A 72 -3.44 2.32 6.41
N ILE A 73 -2.27 1.97 6.96
CA ILE A 73 -2.16 0.78 7.82
C ILE A 73 -2.98 0.91 9.11
N ARG A 74 -3.31 2.14 9.53
CA ARG A 74 -4.12 2.47 10.70
C ARG A 74 -5.59 2.75 10.37
N GLN A 75 -5.93 2.90 9.09
CA GLN A 75 -7.28 3.22 8.64
C GLN A 75 -8.23 2.02 8.72
N LYS A 76 -9.51 2.37 8.85
CA LYS A 76 -10.64 1.43 8.74
C LYS A 76 -11.44 1.77 7.50
N ALA A 77 -11.95 0.73 6.85
CA ALA A 77 -12.99 0.81 5.85
C ALA A 77 -14.24 1.51 6.42
N ARG A 78 -15.12 1.96 5.54
CA ARG A 78 -16.37 2.63 5.92
C ARG A 78 -17.26 1.79 6.84
N ASN A 79 -17.19 0.46 6.72
CA ASN A 79 -17.91 -0.48 7.58
C ASN A 79 -17.21 -0.78 8.92
N GLY A 80 -16.08 -0.13 9.22
CA GLY A 80 -15.32 -0.30 10.45
C GLY A 80 -14.25 -1.39 10.41
N THR A 81 -14.16 -2.18 9.34
CA THR A 81 -13.13 -3.22 9.18
C THR A 81 -11.76 -2.57 8.97
N PRO A 82 -10.70 -2.95 9.70
CA PRO A 82 -9.34 -2.48 9.38
C PRO A 82 -8.96 -2.81 7.94
N LEU A 83 -8.38 -1.85 7.20
CA LEU A 83 -8.00 -2.09 5.80
C LEU A 83 -6.99 -3.25 5.65
N VAL A 84 -6.13 -3.44 6.65
CA VAL A 84 -5.19 -4.57 6.73
C VAL A 84 -5.89 -5.92 6.79
N ASP A 85 -7.08 -5.99 7.37
CA ASP A 85 -7.83 -7.24 7.49
C ASP A 85 -8.54 -7.57 6.17
N MET A 86 -8.95 -6.57 5.40
CA MET A 86 -9.42 -6.77 4.02
C MET A 86 -8.31 -7.39 3.15
N ILE A 87 -7.08 -6.89 3.25
CA ILE A 87 -5.94 -7.43 2.51
C ILE A 87 -5.67 -8.89 2.91
N LYS A 88 -5.57 -9.17 4.21
CA LYS A 88 -5.33 -10.53 4.72
C LYS A 88 -6.43 -11.52 4.32
N ALA A 89 -7.69 -11.08 4.28
CA ALA A 89 -8.82 -11.92 3.87
C ALA A 89 -8.71 -12.44 2.43
N THR A 90 -7.88 -11.79 1.59
CA THR A 90 -7.61 -12.24 0.21
C THR A 90 -6.37 -13.13 0.09
N GLY A 91 -5.67 -13.38 1.20
CA GLY A 91 -4.41 -14.13 1.24
C GLY A 91 -3.17 -13.30 0.92
N ALA A 92 -3.31 -11.99 0.68
CA ALA A 92 -2.20 -11.08 0.44
C ALA A 92 -1.54 -10.64 1.77
N VAL A 93 -0.23 -10.39 1.72
CA VAL A 93 0.59 -9.94 2.85
C VAL A 93 0.60 -8.41 2.92
N PRO A 94 0.08 -7.79 4.00
CA PRO A 94 0.24 -6.35 4.20
C PRO A 94 1.67 -6.01 4.61
N GLY A 95 2.27 -5.04 3.92
CA GLY A 95 3.59 -4.47 4.18
C GLY A 95 3.52 -2.98 4.47
N ILE A 96 4.58 -2.43 5.07
CA ILE A 96 4.66 -1.03 5.50
C ILE A 96 5.87 -0.35 4.86
N LYS A 97 5.66 0.82 4.28
CA LYS A 97 6.74 1.73 3.89
C LYS A 97 7.30 2.43 5.13
N LEU A 98 8.61 2.41 5.29
CA LEU A 98 9.29 3.00 6.45
C LEU A 98 10.19 4.20 6.12
N ASP A 99 10.50 4.45 4.84
CA ASP A 99 11.26 5.64 4.48
C ASP A 99 10.46 6.93 4.71
N THR A 100 11.17 8.03 4.96
CA THR A 100 10.59 9.35 5.21
C THR A 100 10.82 10.30 4.02
N GLY A 101 10.97 9.72 2.82
CA GLY A 101 11.29 10.40 1.58
C GLY A 101 12.78 10.69 1.41
N ALA A 102 13.24 10.67 0.15
CA ALA A 102 14.61 11.00 -0.23
C ALA A 102 14.97 12.45 0.14
N LYS A 103 16.26 12.69 0.43
CA LYS A 103 16.76 13.98 0.91
C LYS A 103 17.97 14.38 0.07
N PRO A 104 18.11 15.64 -0.35
CA PRO A 104 19.27 16.05 -1.14
C PRO A 104 20.60 15.59 -0.52
N LEU A 105 21.42 14.92 -1.32
CA LEU A 105 22.73 14.45 -0.87
C LEU A 105 23.68 15.66 -0.77
N ALA A 106 24.31 15.82 0.39
CA ALA A 106 25.21 16.94 0.64
C ALA A 106 26.35 16.93 -0.39
N LEU A 107 26.59 18.09 -1.01
CA LEU A 107 27.64 18.31 -2.02
C LEU A 107 27.48 17.55 -3.35
N SER A 108 26.32 16.92 -3.60
CA SER A 108 25.99 16.25 -4.86
C SER A 108 24.73 16.86 -5.51
N PRO A 109 24.86 17.94 -6.30
CA PRO A 109 23.72 18.58 -6.96
C PRO A 109 22.95 17.61 -7.87
N GLY A 110 21.65 17.48 -7.65
CA GLY A 110 20.77 16.62 -8.44
C GLY A 110 20.57 15.20 -7.88
N GLU A 111 21.31 14.81 -6.84
CA GLU A 111 21.17 13.52 -6.16
C GLU A 111 20.37 13.64 -4.85
N GLN A 112 19.67 12.57 -4.46
CA GLN A 112 18.87 12.46 -3.23
C GLN A 112 19.01 11.10 -2.57
#